data_AF-A0A7C6T2M1-F1
#
_entry.id   AF-A0A7C6T2M1-F1
#
_cell.length_a   1.000
_cell.length_b   1.000
_cell.length_c   1.000
_cell.angle_alpha   90.00
_cell.angle_beta   90.00
_cell.angle_gamma   90.00
#
_symmetry.space_group_name_H-M   'P 1'
#
loop_
_entity.id
_entity.type
_entity.pdbx_description
1 polymer ?
#
loop_
_entity_poly.entity_id
_entity_poly.type
_entity_poly.pdbx_seq_one_letter_code
_entity_poly.pdbx_strand_id
1 'polypeptide(L)'
;RRGALRRLADAWGLRSFPLDDDIGGRYSVLSPVGLLPIAVAGIDIRALLAGARKERERSLLPLSEGPAPCDRYAVNRMLLARKGHKAEILAAYEPSLRFLAEWWKQLFGESEGKDGRGLIPAACDFTTDLHSLGQFIQEGPRILFETVIRFDRVRKDLTLPPDPSDPDGLEYLAGTGMAHVNSQAARGTALAHVSGGVPNMEIILEERSAFALGQLIYFFQRACALSALMNGVNPFDQPGVEAYKNNMFALLGKPGYEELRARLLTMEEED
;
A
#
# COMPACT_ATOMS: atom_id res chain seq x y z
N ARG A 1 -20.54 -9.51 21.73
CA ARG A 1 -19.94 -8.30 21.12
C ARG A 1 -19.67 -7.29 22.22
N ARG A 2 -18.44 -6.77 22.34
CA ARG A 2 -17.93 -6.00 23.50
C ARG A 2 -17.37 -4.64 23.05
N GLY A 3 -17.23 -3.68 23.97
CA GLY A 3 -16.54 -2.40 23.71
C GLY A 3 -17.33 -1.15 24.10
N ALA A 4 -16.64 -0.05 24.37
CA ALA A 4 -17.24 1.20 24.82
C ALA A 4 -18.17 1.83 23.76
N LEU A 5 -17.72 1.84 22.49
CA LEU A 5 -18.50 2.42 21.39
C LEU A 5 -19.81 1.67 21.13
N ARG A 6 -19.82 0.34 21.31
CA ARG A 6 -21.04 -0.46 21.15
C ARG A 6 -22.10 -0.07 22.18
N ARG A 7 -21.71 0.05 23.46
CA ARG A 7 -22.63 0.46 24.53
C ARG A 7 -23.21 1.86 24.27
N LEU A 8 -22.39 2.77 23.76
CA LEU A 8 -22.82 4.12 23.41
C LEU A 8 -23.81 4.10 22.24
N ALA A 9 -23.55 3.32 21.20
CA ALA A 9 -24.47 3.16 20.08
C ALA A 9 -25.83 2.60 20.53
N ASP A 10 -25.84 1.58 21.40
CA ASP A 10 -27.07 1.00 21.95
C ASP A 10 -27.82 2.03 22.82
N ALA A 11 -27.12 2.75 23.69
CA ALA A 11 -27.71 3.77 24.57
C ALA A 11 -28.34 4.93 23.79
N TRP A 12 -27.77 5.29 22.64
CA TRP A 12 -28.24 6.42 21.82
C TRP A 12 -29.13 5.99 20.65
N GLY A 13 -29.45 4.70 20.52
CA GLY A 13 -30.27 4.20 19.41
C GLY A 13 -29.63 4.38 18.03
N LEU A 14 -28.30 4.43 17.97
CA LEU A 14 -27.57 4.62 16.72
C LEU A 14 -27.52 3.34 15.90
N ARG A 15 -27.70 3.48 14.58
CA ARG A 15 -27.43 2.39 13.64
C ARG A 15 -25.94 2.02 13.71
N SER A 16 -25.67 0.74 13.91
CA SER A 16 -24.31 0.20 13.95
C SER A 16 -24.15 -0.95 12.96
N PHE A 17 -22.94 -1.11 12.43
CA PHE A 17 -22.56 -2.21 11.56
C PHE A 17 -21.53 -3.08 12.30
N PRO A 18 -21.69 -4.40 12.34
CA PRO A 18 -20.74 -5.28 13.02
C PRO A 18 -19.44 -5.38 12.23
N LEU A 19 -18.33 -5.52 12.97
CA LEU A 19 -17.06 -6.01 12.45
C LEU A 19 -16.86 -7.42 13.00
N ASP A 20 -16.35 -8.33 12.18
CA ASP A 20 -16.05 -9.69 12.60
C ASP A 20 -14.79 -9.70 13.48
N ASP A 21 -14.86 -10.45 14.60
CA ASP A 21 -13.81 -10.43 15.63
C ASP A 21 -12.48 -11.03 15.13
N ASP A 22 -12.48 -11.77 14.02
CA ASP A 22 -11.32 -12.41 13.38
C ASP A 22 -10.70 -11.57 12.24
N ILE A 23 -11.24 -10.39 11.93
CA ILE A 23 -10.70 -9.48 10.92
C ILE A 23 -9.97 -8.32 11.58
N GLY A 24 -8.64 -8.37 11.57
CA GLY A 24 -7.78 -7.28 12.04
C GLY A 24 -7.97 -5.98 11.24
N GLY A 25 -7.73 -4.83 11.88
CA GLY A 25 -8.01 -3.50 11.32
C GLY A 25 -7.44 -3.26 9.92
N ARG A 26 -6.15 -3.58 9.69
CA ARG A 26 -5.49 -3.40 8.39
C ARG A 26 -6.02 -4.31 7.26
N TYR A 27 -6.77 -5.36 7.59
CA TYR A 27 -7.44 -6.25 6.64
C TYR A 27 -8.94 -5.92 6.46
N SER A 28 -9.46 -4.93 7.19
CA SER A 28 -10.91 -4.71 7.30
C SER A 28 -11.53 -3.80 6.21
N VAL A 29 -10.77 -3.32 5.22
CA VAL A 29 -11.28 -2.32 4.24
C VAL A 29 -12.46 -2.86 3.40
N LEU A 30 -12.56 -4.17 3.17
CA LEU A 30 -13.70 -4.81 2.49
C LEU A 30 -14.87 -5.16 3.43
N SER A 31 -14.77 -4.80 4.71
CA SER A 31 -15.86 -4.87 5.69
C SER A 31 -16.66 -3.55 5.72
N PRO A 32 -17.70 -3.41 6.56
CA PRO A 32 -18.40 -2.14 6.74
C PRO A 32 -17.49 -0.95 7.07
N VAL A 33 -16.28 -1.18 7.61
CA VAL A 33 -15.27 -0.14 7.88
C VAL A 33 -14.96 0.67 6.61
N GLY A 34 -14.65 0.00 5.49
CA GLY A 34 -14.39 0.69 4.23
C GLY A 34 -15.63 0.79 3.32
N LEU A 35 -16.48 -0.23 3.29
CA LEU A 35 -17.62 -0.26 2.37
C LEU A 35 -18.62 0.88 2.61
N LEU A 36 -18.90 1.23 3.86
CA LEU A 36 -19.85 2.31 4.17
C LEU A 36 -19.37 3.68 3.63
N PRO A 37 -18.17 4.18 4.00
CA PRO A 37 -17.70 5.47 3.48
C PRO A 37 -17.49 5.46 1.96
N ILE A 38 -17.05 4.34 1.37
CA ILE A 38 -16.92 4.21 -0.09
C ILE A 38 -18.27 4.34 -0.78
N ALA A 39 -19.32 3.70 -0.25
CA ALA A 39 -20.68 3.81 -0.80
C ALA A 39 -21.23 5.25 -0.67
N VAL A 40 -20.97 5.93 0.46
CA VAL A 40 -21.36 7.33 0.67
C VAL A 40 -20.69 8.26 -0.35
N ALA A 41 -19.45 7.97 -0.76
CA ALA A 41 -18.76 8.70 -1.82
C ALA A 41 -19.31 8.43 -3.24
N GLY A 42 -20.36 7.60 -3.37
CA GLY A 42 -20.99 7.27 -4.66
C GLY A 42 -20.24 6.21 -5.46
N ILE A 43 -19.30 5.49 -4.86
CA ILE A 43 -18.53 4.43 -5.53
C ILE A 43 -19.30 3.10 -5.45
N ASP A 44 -19.33 2.36 -6.55
CA ASP A 44 -20.00 1.05 -6.61
C ASP A 44 -19.25 -0.01 -5.79
N ILE A 45 -19.68 -0.20 -4.55
CA ILE A 45 -19.15 -1.23 -3.65
C ILE A 45 -19.45 -2.66 -4.09
N ARG A 46 -20.45 -2.89 -4.95
CA ARG A 46 -20.72 -4.24 -5.50
C ARG A 46 -19.67 -4.58 -6.54
N ALA A 47 -19.33 -3.65 -7.41
CA ALA A 47 -18.21 -3.80 -8.34
C ALA A 47 -16.88 -3.99 -7.60
N LEU A 48 -16.64 -3.24 -6.52
CA LEU A 48 -15.48 -3.43 -5.65
C LEU A 48 -15.40 -4.86 -5.08
N LEU A 49 -16.48 -5.35 -4.47
CA LEU A 49 -16.53 -6.71 -3.92
C LEU A 49 -16.44 -7.79 -5.02
N ALA A 50 -16.97 -7.53 -6.21
CA ALA A 50 -16.83 -8.42 -7.35
C ALA A 50 -15.37 -8.54 -7.81
N GLY A 51 -14.63 -7.42 -7.82
CA GLY A 51 -13.19 -7.41 -8.12
C GLY A 51 -12.39 -8.20 -7.10
N ALA A 52 -12.64 -7.97 -5.81
CA ALA A 52 -12.00 -8.72 -4.73
C ALA A 52 -12.30 -10.23 -4.81
N ARG A 53 -13.55 -10.60 -5.09
CA ARG A 53 -13.96 -11.99 -5.31
C ARG A 53 -13.24 -12.62 -6.49
N LYS A 54 -13.11 -11.91 -7.61
CA LYS A 54 -12.43 -12.41 -8.80
C LYS A 54 -10.97 -12.73 -8.51
N GLU A 55 -10.28 -11.84 -7.78
CA GLU A 55 -8.89 -12.09 -7.39
C GLU A 55 -8.78 -13.23 -6.38
N ARG A 56 -9.73 -13.35 -5.44
CA ARG A 56 -9.83 -14.51 -4.54
C ARG A 56 -9.92 -15.81 -5.30
N GLU A 57 -10.87 -15.93 -6.22
CA GLU A 57 -11.08 -17.14 -7.01
C GLU A 57 -9.82 -17.53 -7.78
N ARG A 58 -9.15 -16.55 -8.42
CA ARG A 58 -7.87 -16.75 -9.10
C ARG A 58 -6.79 -17.27 -8.16
N SER A 59 -6.74 -16.74 -6.94
CA SER A 59 -5.73 -17.09 -5.95
C SER A 59 -5.91 -18.46 -5.29
N LEU A 60 -7.08 -19.07 -5.46
CA LEU A 60 -7.40 -20.41 -4.94
C LEU A 60 -7.19 -21.51 -5.97
N LEU A 61 -6.80 -21.17 -7.21
CA LEU A 61 -6.47 -22.16 -8.22
C LEU A 61 -5.25 -23.00 -7.80
N PRO A 62 -5.20 -24.29 -8.16
CA PRO A 62 -4.05 -25.14 -7.85
C PRO A 62 -2.75 -24.61 -8.47
N LEU A 63 -1.63 -24.83 -7.80
CA LEU A 63 -0.30 -24.44 -8.33
C LEU A 63 0.03 -25.07 -9.69
N SER A 64 -0.60 -26.21 -10.04
CA SER A 64 -0.48 -26.83 -11.36
C SER A 64 -1.02 -25.95 -12.50
N GLU A 65 -1.91 -25.00 -12.20
CA GLU A 65 -2.39 -23.98 -13.14
C GLU A 65 -1.49 -22.74 -13.18
N GLY A 66 -0.38 -22.76 -12.44
CA GLY A 66 0.55 -21.66 -12.26
C GLY A 66 0.29 -20.87 -10.99
N PRO A 67 1.33 -20.23 -10.41
CA PRO A 67 1.16 -19.43 -9.20
C PRO A 67 0.33 -18.19 -9.49
N ALA A 68 -0.64 -17.90 -8.62
CA ALA A 68 -1.42 -16.68 -8.70
C ALA A 68 -0.52 -15.43 -8.65
N PRO A 69 -0.87 -14.32 -9.33
CA PRO A 69 -0.03 -13.13 -9.34
C PRO A 69 0.32 -12.60 -7.95
N CYS A 70 -0.62 -12.63 -7.00
CA CYS A 70 -0.35 -12.23 -5.61
C CYS A 70 0.71 -13.11 -4.94
N ASP A 71 0.71 -14.41 -5.26
CA ASP A 71 1.66 -15.38 -4.71
C ASP A 71 3.04 -15.18 -5.35
N ARG A 72 3.08 -14.92 -6.66
CA ARG A 72 4.32 -14.54 -7.38
C ARG A 72 4.93 -13.27 -6.80
N TYR A 73 4.12 -12.25 -6.54
CA TYR A 73 4.56 -11.01 -5.91
C TYR A 73 5.16 -11.28 -4.53
N ALA A 74 4.44 -11.99 -3.65
CA ALA A 74 4.95 -12.35 -2.32
C ALA A 74 6.29 -13.11 -2.38
N VAL A 75 6.40 -14.11 -3.26
CA VAL A 75 7.64 -14.90 -3.43
C VAL A 75 8.79 -14.02 -3.93
N ASN A 76 8.55 -13.18 -4.93
CA ASN A 76 9.58 -12.31 -5.49
C ASN A 76 10.10 -11.30 -4.45
N ARG A 77 9.21 -10.68 -3.67
CA ARG A 77 9.62 -9.80 -2.55
C ARG A 77 10.54 -10.53 -1.57
N MET A 78 10.18 -11.76 -1.19
CA MET A 78 10.98 -12.54 -0.25
C MET A 78 12.31 -13.00 -0.85
N LEU A 79 12.37 -13.28 -2.15
CA LEU A 79 13.64 -13.54 -2.83
C LEU A 79 14.52 -12.29 -2.86
N LEU A 80 13.96 -11.11 -3.12
CA LEU A 80 14.71 -9.84 -3.10
C LEU A 80 15.21 -9.50 -1.69
N ALA A 81 14.38 -9.70 -0.66
CA ALA A 81 14.76 -9.55 0.73
C ALA A 81 15.96 -10.46 1.10
N ARG A 82 15.91 -11.73 0.70
CA ARG A 82 17.01 -12.71 0.90
C ARG A 82 18.28 -12.35 0.11
N LYS A 83 18.15 -11.64 -1.00
CA LYS A 83 19.28 -11.07 -1.78
C LYS A 83 19.85 -9.78 -1.17
N GLY A 84 19.36 -9.35 0.00
CA GLY A 84 19.90 -8.21 0.74
C GLY A 84 19.15 -6.90 0.53
N HIS A 85 18.09 -6.86 -0.27
CA HIS A 85 17.24 -5.68 -0.37
C HIS A 85 16.49 -5.46 0.96
N LYS A 86 16.36 -4.20 1.36
CA LYS A 86 15.83 -3.80 2.67
C LYS A 86 14.56 -2.98 2.56
N ALA A 87 14.33 -2.30 1.44
CA ALA A 87 13.13 -1.50 1.24
C ALA A 87 12.46 -1.83 -0.09
N GLU A 88 11.14 -1.78 -0.07
CA GLU A 88 10.30 -1.83 -1.25
C GLU A 88 9.62 -0.48 -1.43
N ILE A 89 9.70 0.07 -2.63
CA ILE A 89 8.98 1.27 -3.02
C ILE A 89 7.76 0.85 -3.83
N LEU A 90 6.56 1.08 -3.31
CA LEU A 90 5.35 1.02 -4.12
C LEU A 90 5.17 2.36 -4.84
N ALA A 91 5.30 2.35 -6.16
CA ALA A 91 5.17 3.54 -6.99
C ALA A 91 3.93 3.49 -7.88
N ALA A 92 3.40 4.67 -8.20
CA ALA A 92 2.34 4.83 -9.19
C ALA A 92 2.54 6.11 -9.99
N TYR A 93 2.04 6.13 -11.23
CA TYR A 93 2.07 7.30 -12.11
C TYR A 93 0.77 8.12 -12.09
N GLU A 94 -0.03 7.91 -11.04
CA GLU A 94 -1.38 8.47 -10.88
C GLU A 94 -1.53 9.00 -9.44
N PRO A 95 -1.62 10.33 -9.23
CA PRO A 95 -1.63 10.93 -7.88
C PRO A 95 -2.83 10.47 -7.03
N SER A 96 -3.91 10.03 -7.68
CA SER A 96 -5.08 9.46 -6.98
C SER A 96 -4.78 8.15 -6.24
N LEU A 97 -3.63 7.50 -6.47
CA LEU A 97 -3.23 6.28 -5.78
C LEU A 97 -2.44 6.53 -4.48
N ARG A 98 -2.12 7.78 -4.12
CA ARG A 98 -1.36 8.11 -2.91
C ARG A 98 -1.86 7.38 -1.66
N PHE A 99 -3.17 7.42 -1.39
CA PHE A 99 -3.75 6.78 -0.20
C PHE A 99 -3.86 5.25 -0.30
N LEU A 100 -3.85 4.68 -1.53
CA LEU A 100 -3.66 3.23 -1.68
C LEU A 100 -2.26 2.84 -1.20
N ALA A 101 -1.25 3.66 -1.51
CA ALA A 101 0.12 3.42 -1.07
C ALA A 101 0.27 3.58 0.45
N GLU A 102 -0.41 4.56 1.07
CA GLU A 102 -0.48 4.67 2.54
C GLU A 102 -1.13 3.43 3.19
N TRP A 103 -2.25 2.95 2.64
CA TRP A 103 -2.88 1.72 3.10
C TRP A 103 -1.95 0.50 2.94
N TRP A 104 -1.25 0.40 1.80
CA TRP A 104 -0.29 -0.67 1.55
C TRP A 104 0.89 -0.63 2.54
N LYS A 105 1.41 0.55 2.89
CA LYS A 105 2.47 0.69 3.90
C LYS A 105 2.02 0.16 5.25
N GLN A 106 0.80 0.47 5.68
CA GLN A 106 0.25 -0.09 6.91
C GLN A 106 0.12 -1.61 6.81
N LEU A 107 -0.46 -2.11 5.71
CA LEU A 107 -0.71 -3.53 5.51
C LEU A 107 0.59 -4.34 5.65
N PHE A 108 1.64 -3.99 4.91
CA PHE A 108 2.90 -4.72 4.93
C PHE A 108 3.75 -4.40 6.16
N GLY A 109 3.84 -3.12 6.56
CA GLY A 109 4.67 -2.70 7.70
C GLY A 109 4.22 -3.34 9.01
N GLU A 110 2.94 -3.27 9.36
CA GLU A 110 2.44 -3.89 10.59
C GLU A 110 2.41 -5.42 10.52
N SER A 111 2.25 -6.01 9.34
CA SER A 111 2.20 -7.47 9.20
C SER A 111 3.59 -8.11 9.25
N GLU A 112 4.60 -7.49 8.62
CA GLU A 112 5.93 -8.07 8.44
C GLU A 112 7.00 -7.55 9.40
N GLY A 113 6.85 -6.32 9.93
CA GLY A 113 7.82 -5.63 10.78
C GLY A 113 7.88 -6.19 12.20
N LYS A 114 8.37 -7.42 12.36
CA LYS A 114 8.39 -8.18 13.62
C LYS A 114 9.68 -8.97 13.77
N ASP A 115 10.09 -9.22 15.00
CA ASP A 115 11.24 -10.08 15.34
C ASP A 115 12.55 -9.71 14.63
N GLY A 116 12.77 -8.42 14.39
CA GLY A 116 13.92 -7.91 13.63
C GLY A 116 13.88 -8.21 12.13
N ARG A 117 12.72 -8.59 11.60
CA ARG A 117 12.48 -8.92 10.18
C ARG A 117 11.50 -7.93 9.56
N GLY A 118 11.44 -7.98 8.23
CA GLY A 118 10.51 -7.17 7.42
C GLY A 118 11.26 -6.32 6.40
N LEU A 119 10.56 -5.96 5.33
CA LEU A 119 10.99 -4.92 4.40
C LEU A 119 10.50 -3.57 4.90
N ILE A 120 11.26 -2.51 4.66
CA ILE A 120 10.81 -1.13 4.87
C ILE A 120 9.81 -0.79 3.75
N PRO A 121 8.53 -0.56 4.05
CA PRO A 121 7.57 -0.18 3.03
C PRO A 121 7.64 1.33 2.78
N ALA A 122 8.06 1.72 1.58
CA ALA A 122 8.10 3.08 1.10
C ALA A 122 7.15 3.27 -0.09
N ALA A 123 6.86 4.52 -0.45
CA ALA A 123 5.99 4.84 -1.58
C ALA A 123 6.48 6.08 -2.33
N CYS A 124 6.18 6.15 -3.62
CA CYS A 124 6.51 7.30 -4.48
C CYS A 124 5.36 7.60 -5.46
N ASP A 125 5.03 8.88 -5.63
CA ASP A 125 4.11 9.35 -6.65
C ASP A 125 4.91 9.85 -7.87
N PHE A 126 5.03 9.02 -8.89
CA PHE A 126 5.71 9.40 -10.12
C PHE A 126 4.78 10.14 -11.09
N THR A 127 5.29 11.02 -11.95
CA THR A 127 6.70 11.45 -12.08
C THR A 127 7.17 12.44 -11.01
N THR A 128 6.28 12.98 -10.18
CA THR A 128 6.59 14.01 -9.16
C THR A 128 7.81 13.66 -8.31
N ASP A 129 7.85 12.45 -7.74
CA ASP A 129 8.93 12.04 -6.84
C ASP A 129 10.21 11.61 -7.57
N LEU A 130 10.21 11.54 -8.90
CA LEU A 130 11.48 11.48 -9.65
C LEU A 130 12.29 12.77 -9.46
N HIS A 131 11.63 13.88 -9.13
CA HIS A 131 12.26 15.18 -8.87
C HIS A 131 12.60 15.43 -7.39
N SER A 132 12.43 14.43 -6.53
CA SER A 132 12.80 14.49 -5.10
C SER A 132 13.66 13.28 -4.71
N LEU A 133 13.20 12.08 -5.03
CA LEU A 133 13.83 10.80 -4.70
C LEU A 133 14.48 10.12 -5.91
N GLY A 134 14.21 10.56 -7.14
CA GLY A 134 14.74 9.92 -8.36
C GLY A 134 16.27 9.75 -8.36
N GLN A 135 17.01 10.77 -7.91
CA GLN A 135 18.47 10.70 -7.74
C GLN A 135 18.89 9.59 -6.75
N PHE A 136 18.20 9.48 -5.62
CA PHE A 136 18.48 8.46 -4.61
C PHE A 136 18.15 7.06 -5.12
N ILE A 137 17.03 6.90 -5.83
CA ILE A 137 16.63 5.62 -6.43
C ILE A 137 17.64 5.20 -7.51
N GLN A 138 18.11 6.13 -8.34
CA GLN A 138 19.04 5.84 -9.42
C GLN A 138 20.46 5.50 -8.92
N GLU A 139 21.02 6.27 -7.97
CA GLU A 139 22.45 6.19 -7.63
C GLU A 139 22.74 6.01 -6.12
N GLY A 140 21.72 5.97 -5.26
CA GLY A 140 21.88 5.69 -3.83
C GLY A 140 22.23 4.22 -3.52
N PRO A 141 22.14 3.79 -2.25
CA PRO A 141 22.40 2.40 -1.87
C PRO A 141 21.51 1.40 -2.62
N ARG A 142 22.10 0.32 -3.15
CA ARG A 142 21.39 -0.76 -3.89
C ARG A 142 20.66 -1.74 -2.95
N ILE A 143 19.82 -1.17 -2.09
CA ILE A 143 19.01 -1.88 -1.10
C ILE A 143 17.51 -1.78 -1.40
N LEU A 144 17.14 -1.09 -2.48
CA LEU A 144 15.77 -0.79 -2.88
C LEU A 144 15.35 -1.69 -4.04
N PHE A 145 14.07 -2.05 -4.08
CA PHE A 145 13.41 -2.49 -5.29
C PHE A 145 12.06 -1.80 -5.41
N GLU A 146 11.52 -1.75 -6.62
CA GLU A 146 10.27 -1.05 -6.92
C GLU A 146 9.18 -2.02 -7.35
N THR A 147 7.96 -1.71 -6.93
CA THR A 147 6.72 -2.30 -7.44
C THR A 147 5.87 -1.16 -7.99
N VAL A 148 5.61 -1.16 -9.30
CA VAL A 148 4.91 -0.08 -9.98
C VAL A 148 3.49 -0.51 -10.34
N ILE A 149 2.49 0.24 -9.90
CA ILE A 149 1.09 0.06 -10.31
C ILE A 149 0.83 0.87 -11.58
N ARG A 150 0.30 0.20 -12.61
CA ARG A 150 -0.08 0.81 -13.89
C ARG A 150 -1.48 0.41 -14.34
N PHE A 151 -2.06 1.25 -15.18
CA PHE A 151 -3.34 1.00 -15.83
C PHE A 151 -3.18 1.04 -17.35
N ASP A 152 -3.77 0.09 -18.05
CA ASP A 152 -3.73 0.05 -19.52
C ASP A 152 -4.60 1.14 -20.17
N ARG A 153 -5.67 1.55 -19.48
CA ARG A 153 -6.62 2.56 -19.95
C ARG A 153 -6.74 3.71 -18.95
N VAL A 154 -6.70 4.92 -19.50
CA VAL A 154 -6.99 6.15 -18.75
C VAL A 154 -8.45 6.55 -18.91
N ARG A 155 -9.03 7.18 -17.86
CA ARG A 155 -10.42 7.65 -17.90
C ARG A 155 -10.62 8.86 -18.83
N LYS A 156 -9.59 9.68 -18.96
CA LYS A 156 -9.55 10.86 -19.81
C LYS A 156 -8.11 11.06 -20.27
N ASP A 157 -7.93 11.26 -21.56
CA ASP A 157 -6.65 11.63 -22.13
C ASP A 157 -6.74 13.08 -22.64
N LEU A 158 -5.61 13.78 -22.58
CA LEU A 158 -5.48 15.14 -23.08
C LEU A 158 -4.47 15.11 -24.22
N THR A 159 -4.91 15.48 -25.42
CA THR A 159 -4.02 15.61 -26.57
C THR A 159 -3.24 16.92 -26.46
N LEU A 160 -1.94 16.84 -26.62
CA LEU A 160 -1.07 18.00 -26.64
C LEU A 160 -1.32 18.82 -27.92
N PRO A 161 -1.64 20.13 -27.79
CA PRO A 161 -1.86 20.98 -28.95
C PRO A 161 -0.52 21.26 -29.68
N PRO A 162 -0.55 21.50 -31.01
CA PRO A 162 0.63 21.96 -31.72
C PRO A 162 0.91 23.44 -31.42
N ASP A 163 2.19 23.81 -31.40
CA ASP A 163 2.69 25.17 -31.44
C ASP A 163 3.84 25.26 -32.47
N PRO A 164 3.55 25.65 -33.73
CA PRO A 164 4.57 25.72 -34.78
C PRO A 164 5.73 26.69 -34.51
N SER A 165 5.62 27.56 -33.50
CA SER A 165 6.73 28.44 -33.09
C SER A 165 7.76 27.73 -32.20
N ASP A 166 7.42 26.55 -31.66
CA ASP A 166 8.24 25.62 -30.86
C ASP A 166 9.17 26.31 -29.84
N PRO A 167 8.67 27.23 -28.99
CA PRO A 167 9.53 28.00 -28.09
C PRO A 167 10.11 27.15 -26.95
N ASP A 168 9.49 26.01 -26.63
CA ASP A 168 9.88 25.08 -25.57
C ASP A 168 10.53 23.79 -26.09
N GLY A 169 10.61 23.59 -27.41
CA GLY A 169 11.17 22.39 -28.02
C GLY A 169 10.29 21.14 -27.87
N LEU A 170 9.01 21.29 -27.52
CA LEU A 170 8.08 20.19 -27.30
C LEU A 170 7.16 19.90 -28.49
N GLU A 171 7.32 20.56 -29.63
CA GLU A 171 6.49 20.32 -30.84
C GLU A 171 6.55 18.86 -31.31
N TYR A 172 7.63 18.12 -31.02
CA TYR A 172 7.71 16.69 -31.32
C TYR A 172 6.67 15.83 -30.57
N LEU A 173 6.03 16.37 -29.53
CA LEU A 173 4.94 15.75 -28.78
C LEU A 173 3.55 16.18 -29.27
N ALA A 174 3.44 17.14 -30.20
CA ALA A 174 2.17 17.62 -30.71
C ALA A 174 1.31 16.46 -31.27
N GLY A 175 0.02 16.47 -30.94
CA GLY A 175 -0.91 15.39 -31.31
C GLY A 175 -0.78 14.12 -30.47
N THR A 176 0.21 14.00 -29.58
CA THR A 176 0.35 12.89 -28.65
C THR A 176 -0.55 13.08 -27.43
N GLY A 177 -1.13 11.99 -26.92
CA GLY A 177 -1.88 12.00 -25.67
C GLY A 177 -0.97 12.07 -24.44
N MET A 178 -1.35 12.83 -23.43
CA MET A 178 -0.63 12.90 -22.15
C MET A 178 -0.48 11.51 -21.49
N ALA A 179 -1.44 10.61 -21.67
CA ALA A 179 -1.32 9.22 -21.23
C ALA A 179 -0.15 8.50 -21.90
N HIS A 180 0.09 8.75 -23.19
CA HIS A 180 1.23 8.18 -23.90
C HIS A 180 2.55 8.74 -23.36
N VAL A 181 2.66 10.06 -23.16
CA VAL A 181 3.85 10.68 -22.55
C VAL A 181 4.14 10.09 -21.18
N ASN A 182 3.11 9.96 -20.32
CA ASN A 182 3.24 9.35 -19.00
C ASN A 182 3.67 7.87 -19.08
N SER A 183 3.18 7.12 -20.08
CA SER A 183 3.58 5.73 -20.30
C SER A 183 5.04 5.59 -20.75
N GLN A 184 5.55 6.53 -21.57
CA GLN A 184 6.96 6.57 -21.95
C GLN A 184 7.83 6.97 -20.77
N ALA A 185 7.40 7.90 -19.92
CA ALA A 185 8.08 8.22 -18.67
C ALA A 185 8.19 6.98 -17.77
N ALA A 186 7.09 6.25 -17.56
CA ALA A 186 7.10 5.01 -16.78
C ALA A 186 8.07 3.96 -17.33
N ARG A 187 8.06 3.74 -18.65
CA ARG A 187 8.97 2.79 -19.30
C ARG A 187 10.43 3.25 -19.22
N GLY A 188 10.70 4.52 -19.48
CA GLY A 188 12.05 5.10 -19.43
C GLY A 188 12.65 5.01 -18.03
N THR A 189 11.87 5.38 -17.01
CA THR A 189 12.24 5.25 -15.60
C THR A 189 12.54 3.79 -15.24
N ALA A 190 11.66 2.84 -15.57
CA ALA A 190 11.87 1.43 -15.24
C ALA A 190 13.17 0.89 -15.88
N LEU A 191 13.45 1.22 -17.14
CA LEU A 191 14.70 0.83 -17.81
C LEU A 191 15.93 1.46 -17.14
N ALA A 192 15.88 2.75 -16.82
CA ALA A 192 16.97 3.46 -16.14
C ALA A 192 17.23 2.88 -14.74
N HIS A 193 16.19 2.65 -13.95
CA HIS A 193 16.28 2.09 -12.60
C HIS A 193 16.81 0.65 -12.63
N VAL A 194 16.35 -0.19 -13.55
CA VAL A 194 16.89 -1.55 -13.73
C VAL A 194 18.37 -1.52 -14.12
N SER A 195 18.77 -0.65 -15.05
CA SER A 195 20.19 -0.48 -15.40
C SER A 195 21.04 0.07 -14.24
N GLY A 196 20.42 0.86 -13.35
CA GLY A 196 21.00 1.33 -12.10
C GLY A 196 21.01 0.29 -10.98
N GLY A 197 20.56 -0.94 -11.23
CA GLY A 197 20.57 -2.01 -10.25
C GLY A 197 19.40 -1.99 -9.25
N VAL A 198 18.28 -1.33 -9.59
CA VAL A 198 17.01 -1.41 -8.84
C VAL A 198 16.08 -2.40 -9.52
N PRO A 199 15.81 -3.59 -8.92
CA PRO A 199 14.83 -4.51 -9.48
C PRO A 199 13.44 -3.87 -9.54
N ASN A 200 12.71 -4.13 -10.63
CA ASN A 200 11.36 -3.61 -10.86
C ASN A 200 10.35 -4.75 -11.02
N MET A 201 9.19 -4.61 -10.39
CA MET A 201 7.99 -5.41 -10.63
C MET A 201 6.86 -4.49 -11.09
N GLU A 202 6.01 -4.96 -11.99
CA GLU A 202 4.82 -4.21 -12.43
C GLU A 202 3.54 -4.96 -12.05
N ILE A 203 2.55 -4.22 -11.56
CA ILE A 203 1.16 -4.68 -11.39
C ILE A 203 0.31 -3.86 -12.35
N ILE A 204 -0.17 -4.51 -13.40
CA ILE A 204 -0.94 -3.89 -14.47
C ILE A 204 -2.41 -4.27 -14.34
N LEU A 205 -3.29 -3.27 -14.36
CA LEU A 205 -4.75 -3.42 -14.33
C LEU A 205 -5.34 -2.78 -15.58
N GLU A 206 -6.56 -3.17 -15.96
CA GLU A 206 -7.18 -2.63 -17.17
C GLU A 206 -7.46 -1.12 -17.06
N GLU A 207 -8.15 -0.70 -15.99
CA GLU A 207 -8.54 0.71 -15.80
C GLU A 207 -8.73 1.06 -14.33
N ARG A 208 -8.76 2.35 -14.03
CA ARG A 208 -9.09 2.85 -12.68
C ARG A 208 -10.59 2.76 -12.40
N SER A 209 -11.01 1.61 -11.88
CA SER A 209 -12.41 1.32 -11.51
C SER A 209 -12.53 0.74 -10.09
N ALA A 210 -13.76 0.73 -9.55
CA ALA A 210 -14.05 0.08 -8.27
C ALA A 210 -13.68 -1.42 -8.31
N PHE A 211 -13.93 -2.09 -9.44
CA PHE A 211 -13.56 -3.48 -9.67
C PHE A 211 -12.04 -3.69 -9.57
N ALA A 212 -11.25 -2.89 -10.28
CA ALA A 212 -9.78 -2.98 -10.23
C ALA A 212 -9.23 -2.69 -8.83
N LEU A 213 -9.81 -1.73 -8.10
CA LEU A 213 -9.45 -1.46 -6.71
C LEU A 213 -9.74 -2.66 -5.80
N GLY A 214 -10.88 -3.32 -5.99
CA GLY A 214 -11.23 -4.56 -5.29
C GLY A 214 -10.22 -5.68 -5.54
N GLN A 215 -9.79 -5.84 -6.80
CA GLN A 215 -8.73 -6.80 -7.15
C GLN A 215 -7.43 -6.48 -6.42
N LEU A 216 -6.97 -5.22 -6.46
CA LEU A 216 -5.74 -4.78 -5.79
C LEU A 216 -5.78 -5.01 -4.28
N ILE A 217 -6.88 -4.66 -3.62
CA ILE A 217 -7.02 -4.86 -2.18
C ILE A 217 -6.85 -6.33 -1.83
N TYR A 218 -7.58 -7.23 -2.50
CA TYR A 218 -7.48 -8.66 -2.18
C TYR A 218 -6.09 -9.23 -2.56
N PHE A 219 -5.56 -8.83 -3.71
CA PHE A 219 -4.21 -9.18 -4.16
C PHE A 219 -3.17 -8.89 -3.07
N PHE A 220 -3.16 -7.66 -2.54
CA PHE A 220 -2.18 -7.26 -1.53
C PHE A 220 -2.43 -7.92 -0.19
N GLN A 221 -3.69 -8.07 0.24
CA GLN A 221 -4.01 -8.77 1.49
C GLN A 221 -3.49 -10.20 1.48
N ARG A 222 -3.73 -10.94 0.39
CA ARG A 222 -3.23 -12.30 0.24
C ARG A 222 -1.71 -12.34 0.16
N ALA A 223 -1.11 -11.48 -0.67
CA ALA A 223 0.33 -11.43 -0.82
C ALA A 223 1.04 -11.12 0.50
N CYS A 224 0.49 -10.19 1.29
CA CYS A 224 1.01 -9.82 2.59
C CYS A 224 1.00 -11.00 3.57
N ALA A 225 -0.13 -11.69 3.69
CA ALA A 225 -0.23 -12.87 4.55
C ALA A 225 0.78 -13.96 4.15
N LEU A 226 0.88 -14.28 2.85
CA LEU A 226 1.84 -15.28 2.37
C LEU A 226 3.30 -14.84 2.60
N SER A 227 3.61 -13.57 2.33
CA SER A 227 4.95 -13.00 2.49
C SER A 227 5.41 -13.03 3.95
N ALA A 228 4.56 -12.60 4.89
CA ALA A 228 4.84 -12.67 6.32
C ALA A 228 5.05 -14.12 6.81
N LEU A 229 4.20 -15.06 6.38
CA LEU A 229 4.33 -16.48 6.73
C LEU A 229 5.63 -17.08 6.19
N MET A 230 6.03 -16.74 4.95
CA MET A 230 7.33 -17.15 4.38
C MET A 230 8.53 -16.56 5.14
N ASN A 231 8.34 -15.42 5.79
CA ASN A 231 9.33 -14.77 6.63
C ASN A 231 9.27 -15.24 8.10
N GLY A 232 8.37 -16.16 8.43
CA GLY A 232 8.24 -16.77 9.76
C GLY A 232 7.68 -15.83 10.83
N VAL A 233 6.91 -14.81 10.45
CA VAL A 233 6.26 -13.87 11.38
C VAL A 233 4.74 -14.00 11.30
N ASN A 234 4.03 -13.69 12.40
CA ASN A 234 2.57 -13.68 12.41
C ASN A 234 2.05 -12.43 11.68
N PRO A 235 1.32 -12.55 10.55
CA PRO A 235 0.80 -11.38 9.83
C PRO A 235 -0.35 -10.67 10.52
N PHE A 236 -0.98 -11.27 11.55
CA PHE A 236 -2.29 -10.84 12.04
C PHE A 236 -2.29 -10.18 13.43
N ASP A 237 -1.15 -10.12 14.10
CA ASP A 237 -0.96 -9.40 15.36
C ASP A 237 -0.16 -8.09 15.18
N GLN A 238 -0.01 -7.33 16.27
CA GLN A 238 0.76 -6.08 16.29
C GLN A 238 1.27 -5.74 17.72
N PRO A 239 2.09 -6.58 18.35
CA PRO A 239 2.47 -6.37 19.76
C PRO A 239 3.24 -5.05 20.00
N GLY A 240 4.09 -4.64 19.05
CA GLY A 240 4.96 -3.48 19.21
C GLY A 240 4.23 -2.14 19.39
N VAL A 241 3.00 -2.00 18.87
CA VAL A 241 2.25 -0.73 18.97
C VAL A 241 1.76 -0.46 20.40
N GLU A 242 1.75 -1.46 21.29
CA GLU A 242 1.31 -1.25 22.67
C GLU A 242 2.38 -0.57 23.53
N ALA A 243 3.66 -0.63 23.14
CA ALA A 243 4.76 -0.02 23.90
C ALA A 243 4.58 1.50 24.04
N TYR A 244 4.47 2.23 22.92
CA TYR A 244 4.29 3.68 22.97
C TYR A 244 2.95 4.07 23.59
N LYS A 245 1.89 3.27 23.40
CA LYS A 245 0.58 3.53 24.03
C LYS A 245 0.67 3.44 25.55
N ASN A 246 1.37 2.44 26.08
CA ASN A 246 1.58 2.30 27.51
C ASN A 246 2.38 3.48 28.08
N ASN A 247 3.43 3.92 27.38
CA ASN A 247 4.18 5.12 27.78
C ASN A 247 3.29 6.37 27.76
N MET A 248 2.53 6.58 26.68
CA MET A 248 1.58 7.69 26.55
C MET A 248 0.53 7.66 27.67
N PHE A 249 -0.06 6.50 27.96
CA PHE A 249 -1.03 6.35 29.05
C PHE A 249 -0.42 6.68 30.41
N ALA A 250 0.82 6.25 30.65
CA ALA A 250 1.55 6.58 31.86
C ALA A 250 1.80 8.09 31.98
N LEU A 251 2.32 8.72 30.93
CA LEU A 251 2.62 10.16 30.92
C LEU A 251 1.35 11.01 31.06
N LEU A 252 0.22 10.58 30.50
CA LEU A 252 -1.10 11.21 30.69
C LEU A 252 -1.69 10.98 32.09
N GLY A 253 -1.04 10.21 32.96
CA GLY A 253 -1.52 9.94 34.32
C GLY A 253 -2.74 9.02 34.36
N LYS A 254 -2.87 8.11 33.40
CA LYS A 254 -3.93 7.09 33.43
C LYS A 254 -3.79 6.24 34.70
N PRO A 255 -4.85 6.09 35.52
CA PRO A 255 -4.78 5.23 36.72
C PRO A 255 -4.30 3.82 36.39
N GLY A 256 -3.38 3.28 37.22
CA GLY A 256 -2.75 1.97 37.04
C GLY A 256 -1.43 1.98 36.25
N TYR A 257 -0.91 3.16 35.90
CA TYR A 257 0.36 3.34 35.18
C TYR A 257 1.40 4.16 35.98
N GLU A 258 1.21 4.31 37.29
CA GLU A 258 1.98 5.21 38.17
C GLU A 258 3.47 4.87 38.20
N GLU A 259 3.81 3.58 38.31
CA GLU A 259 5.21 3.11 38.33
C GLU A 259 5.90 3.34 36.98
N LEU A 260 5.22 3.06 35.87
CA LEU A 260 5.75 3.34 34.54
C LEU A 260 5.97 4.84 34.34
N ARG A 261 5.05 5.68 34.82
CA ARG A 261 5.17 7.14 34.74
C ARG A 261 6.40 7.64 35.49
N ALA A 262 6.63 7.18 36.72
CA ALA A 262 7.80 7.58 37.50
C ALA A 262 9.11 7.23 36.77
N ARG A 263 9.22 6.00 36.24
CA ARG A 263 10.41 5.56 35.48
C ARG A 263 10.67 6.42 34.24
N LEU A 264 9.63 6.72 33.47
CA LEU A 264 9.77 7.52 32.24
C LEU A 264 10.24 8.95 32.53
N LEU A 265 9.73 9.57 33.59
CA LEU A 265 10.13 10.93 33.97
C LEU A 265 11.59 10.96 34.46
N THR A 266 12.07 9.92 35.15
CA THR A 266 13.49 9.83 35.53
C THR A 266 14.39 9.68 34.30
N MET A 267 13.98 8.90 33.30
CA MET A 267 14.75 8.79 32.05
C MET A 267 14.86 10.13 31.31
N GLU A 268 13.81 10.95 31.31
CA GLU A 268 13.83 12.30 30.71
C GLU A 268 14.75 13.28 31.44
N GLU A 269 15.07 13.04 32.72
CA GLU A 269 15.98 13.87 33.51
C GLU A 269 17.45 13.46 33.36
N GLU A 270 17.72 12.25 32.86
CA GLU A 270 19.07 11.70 32.65
C GLU A 270 19.64 11.94 31.24
N ASP A 271 18.80 12.31 30.27
CA ASP A 271 19.16 12.67 28.88
C ASP A 271 19.43 14.19 28.70
#